data_AF-A0A3N5FCG7-F1
#
_entry.id   AF-A0A3N5FCG7-F1
#
_cell.length_a   1.000
_cell.length_b   1.000
_cell.length_c   1.000
_cell.angle_alpha   90.00
_cell.angle_beta   90.00
_cell.angle_gamma   90.00
#
_symmetry.space_group_name_H-M   'P 1'
#
loop_
_entity.id
_entity.type
_entity.pdbx_description
1 polymer ?
#
loop_
_entity_poly.entity_id
_entity_poly.type
_entity_poly.pdbx_seq_one_letter_code
_entity_poly.pdbx_strand_id
1 'polypeptide(L)'
;MKLKPEYHTRGFTLIEIVVTITIAAVLSTMIFTYFGKVFTESVTPITRLKSSEALQRVMENITADYNVYPKWRKVTAYTSAGYVIPTNFNGHYYRSSGITSGTTEPIWPVNNGGTVTDNTVTWTESGRLRTLLPLSTLQTRIGAEDSDQDNAYGKYHVVRNRFTQFVGSIDQDIDTSGANTILKVTLRNESGETLTVLFVSD
;
A
#
# COMPACT_ATOMS: atom_id res chain seq x y z
N MET A 1 27.79 -82.38 -29.10
CA MET A 1 28.50 -81.63 -28.05
C MET A 1 28.20 -80.14 -28.26
N LYS A 2 27.41 -79.51 -27.39
CA LYS A 2 27.02 -78.09 -27.52
C LYS A 2 28.16 -77.21 -26.98
N LEU A 3 28.70 -76.32 -27.80
CA LEU A 3 29.69 -75.31 -27.37
C LEU A 3 28.97 -74.24 -26.51
N LYS A 4 29.46 -74.01 -25.29
CA LYS A 4 28.99 -72.91 -24.43
C LYS A 4 29.61 -71.60 -24.95
N PRO A 5 28.83 -70.51 -25.11
CA PRO A 5 29.40 -69.22 -25.46
C PRO A 5 30.13 -68.61 -24.25
N GLU A 6 31.39 -68.22 -24.44
CA GLU A 6 32.16 -67.45 -23.44
C GLU A 6 31.73 -65.99 -23.46
N TYR A 7 31.27 -65.47 -22.32
CA TYR A 7 31.01 -64.04 -22.15
C TYR A 7 32.32 -63.32 -21.89
N HIS A 8 32.73 -62.45 -22.81
CA HIS A 8 33.78 -61.47 -22.57
C HIS A 8 33.25 -60.39 -21.60
N THR A 9 33.64 -60.47 -20.33
CA THR A 9 33.50 -59.37 -19.37
C THR A 9 34.49 -58.27 -19.75
N ARG A 10 34.02 -57.28 -20.51
CA ARG A 10 34.80 -56.05 -20.78
C ARG A 10 34.83 -55.23 -19.48
N GLY A 11 35.96 -55.24 -18.79
CA GLY A 11 36.22 -54.37 -17.64
C GLY A 11 36.48 -52.92 -18.08
N PHE A 12 36.31 -51.98 -17.15
CA PHE A 12 36.62 -50.57 -17.39
C PHE A 12 38.12 -50.35 -17.60
N THR A 13 38.47 -49.53 -18.59
CA THR A 13 39.87 -49.15 -18.81
C THR A 13 40.28 -48.01 -17.86
N LEU A 14 41.56 -47.95 -17.49
CA LEU A 14 42.08 -46.88 -16.63
C LEU A 14 41.80 -45.49 -17.23
N ILE A 15 41.93 -45.35 -18.55
CA ILE A 15 41.69 -44.09 -19.24
C ILE A 15 40.22 -43.66 -19.20
N GLU A 16 39.28 -44.60 -19.29
CA GLU A 16 37.83 -44.32 -19.19
C GLU A 16 37.46 -43.82 -17.79
N ILE A 17 38.05 -44.40 -16.74
CA ILE A 17 37.85 -43.93 -15.37
C ILE A 17 38.41 -42.52 -15.20
N VAL A 18 39.62 -42.26 -15.68
CA VAL A 18 40.26 -40.93 -15.55
C VAL A 18 39.48 -39.86 -16.34
N VAL A 19 38.98 -40.20 -17.54
CA VAL A 19 38.21 -39.26 -18.37
C VAL A 19 36.83 -38.99 -17.78
N THR A 20 36.14 -40.00 -17.24
CA THR A 20 34.81 -39.80 -16.65
C THR A 20 34.85 -38.97 -15.38
N ILE A 21 35.83 -39.18 -14.48
CA ILE A 21 35.97 -38.38 -13.26
C ILE A 21 36.37 -36.93 -13.55
N THR A 22 37.19 -36.69 -14.59
CA THR A 22 37.61 -35.33 -14.96
C THR A 22 36.46 -34.55 -15.59
N ILE A 23 35.69 -35.18 -16.49
CA ILE A 23 34.48 -34.58 -17.05
C ILE A 23 33.45 -34.32 -15.94
N ALA A 24 33.24 -35.27 -15.03
CA ALA A 24 32.31 -35.11 -13.91
C ALA A 24 32.74 -33.98 -12.96
N ALA A 25 34.04 -33.79 -12.71
CA ALA A 25 34.55 -32.70 -11.88
C ALA A 25 34.30 -31.33 -12.53
N VAL A 26 34.58 -31.21 -13.84
CA VAL A 26 34.31 -29.96 -14.59
C VAL A 26 32.80 -29.66 -14.62
N LEU A 27 31.96 -30.65 -14.89
CA LEU A 27 30.51 -30.48 -14.88
C LEU A 27 29.98 -30.10 -13.48
N SER A 28 30.49 -30.71 -12.42
CA SER A 28 30.08 -30.41 -11.04
C SER A 28 30.41 -28.97 -10.64
N THR A 29 31.59 -28.47 -11.02
CA THR A 29 31.99 -27.08 -10.76
C THR A 29 31.14 -26.08 -11.54
N MET A 30 30.82 -26.38 -12.80
CA MET A 30 29.89 -25.58 -13.61
C MET A 30 28.47 -25.60 -13.03
N ILE A 31 27.98 -26.74 -12.56
CA ILE A 31 26.66 -26.85 -11.92
C ILE A 31 26.61 -25.99 -10.65
N PHE A 32 27.63 -26.05 -9.79
CA PHE A 32 27.66 -25.25 -8.57
C PHE A 32 27.72 -23.74 -8.84
N THR A 33 28.50 -23.31 -9.83
CA THR A 33 28.65 -21.89 -10.18
C THR A 33 27.37 -21.30 -10.78
N TYR A 34 26.63 -22.07 -11.59
CA TYR A 34 25.41 -21.57 -12.24
C TYR A 34 24.13 -21.84 -11.44
N PHE A 35 23.94 -23.05 -10.91
CA PHE A 35 22.71 -23.42 -10.20
C PHE A 35 22.70 -22.97 -8.73
N GLY A 36 23.86 -22.82 -8.09
CA GLY A 36 23.94 -22.39 -6.69
C GLY A 36 23.25 -21.05 -6.43
N LYS A 37 23.42 -20.09 -7.36
CA LYS A 37 22.81 -18.76 -7.28
C LYS A 37 21.28 -18.79 -7.46
N VAL A 38 20.77 -19.65 -8.34
CA VAL A 38 19.33 -19.78 -8.62
C VAL A 38 18.57 -20.30 -7.40
N PHE A 39 19.14 -21.28 -6.68
CA PHE A 39 18.51 -21.81 -5.46
C PHE A 39 18.53 -20.84 -4.29
N THR A 40 19.60 -20.05 -4.12
CA THR A 40 19.71 -19.11 -3.00
C THR A 40 18.93 -17.82 -3.22
N GLU A 41 18.80 -17.34 -4.46
CA GLU A 41 18.08 -16.09 -4.76
C GLU A 41 16.57 -16.30 -5.00
N SER A 42 16.07 -17.54 -5.06
CA SER A 42 14.65 -17.86 -5.27
C SER A 42 13.71 -17.29 -4.19
N VAL A 43 14.23 -16.95 -3.00
CA VAL A 43 13.45 -16.32 -1.93
C VAL A 43 13.37 -14.79 -2.07
N THR A 44 14.24 -14.16 -2.87
CA THR A 44 14.30 -12.70 -3.02
C THR A 44 13.02 -12.08 -3.61
N PRO A 45 12.29 -12.71 -4.55
CA PRO A 45 11.00 -12.16 -5.01
C PRO A 45 9.95 -12.22 -3.90
N ILE A 46 9.96 -13.27 -3.08
CA ILE A 46 9.01 -13.46 -1.98
C ILE A 46 9.25 -12.42 -0.88
N THR A 47 10.51 -12.15 -0.52
CA THR A 47 10.84 -11.15 0.50
C THR A 47 10.47 -9.74 0.04
N ARG A 48 10.77 -9.39 -1.22
CA ARG A 48 10.34 -8.11 -1.81
C ARG A 48 8.83 -7.95 -1.81
N LEU A 49 8.08 -8.99 -2.21
CA LEU A 49 6.61 -8.96 -2.17
C LEU A 49 6.07 -8.73 -0.76
N LYS A 50 6.66 -9.37 0.26
CA LYS A 50 6.29 -9.12 1.67
C LYS A 50 6.57 -7.68 2.10
N SER A 51 7.73 -7.13 1.73
CA SER A 51 8.05 -5.73 2.02
C SER A 51 7.10 -4.76 1.30
N SER A 52 6.71 -5.07 0.07
CA SER A 52 5.75 -4.28 -0.72
C SER A 52 4.36 -4.29 -0.08
N GLU A 53 3.88 -5.45 0.35
CA GLU A 53 2.59 -5.59 1.03
C GLU A 53 2.56 -4.88 2.38
N ALA A 54 3.65 -4.95 3.15
CA ALA A 54 3.77 -4.21 4.40
C ALA A 54 3.69 -2.69 4.18
N LEU A 55 4.36 -2.17 3.14
CA LEU A 55 4.29 -0.75 2.78
C LEU A 55 2.88 -0.34 2.34
N GLN A 56 2.23 -1.20 1.56
CA GLN A 56 0.85 -1.00 1.14
C GLN A 56 -0.08 -0.91 2.35
N ARG A 57 0.02 -1.84 3.30
CA ARG A 57 -0.77 -1.83 4.55
C ARG A 57 -0.55 -0.57 5.37
N VAL A 58 0.70 -0.11 5.49
CA VAL A 58 1.01 1.14 6.19
C VAL A 58 0.24 2.29 5.55
N MET A 59 0.28 2.38 4.21
CA MET A 59 -0.41 3.44 3.50
C MET A 59 -1.93 3.34 3.59
N GLU A 60 -2.47 2.12 3.58
CA GLU A 60 -3.89 1.85 3.83
C GLU A 60 -4.30 2.31 5.23
N ASN A 61 -3.50 2.03 6.26
CA ASN A 61 -3.78 2.45 7.63
C ASN A 61 -3.72 3.98 7.79
N ILE A 62 -2.75 4.65 7.16
CA ILE A 62 -2.65 6.12 7.14
C ILE A 62 -3.87 6.72 6.40
N THR A 63 -4.26 6.13 5.27
CA THR A 63 -5.43 6.59 4.50
C THR A 63 -6.74 6.35 5.26
N ALA A 64 -6.83 5.25 6.00
CA ALA A 64 -7.97 4.96 6.85
C ALA A 64 -8.06 5.96 8.02
N ASP A 65 -6.92 6.34 8.61
CA ASP A 65 -6.87 7.38 9.64
C ASP A 65 -7.33 8.73 9.09
N TYR A 66 -6.87 9.09 7.90
CA TYR A 66 -7.28 10.31 7.22
C TYR A 66 -8.81 10.37 6.96
N ASN A 67 -9.43 9.23 6.64
CA ASN A 67 -10.85 9.15 6.31
C ASN A 67 -11.72 8.73 7.51
N VAL A 68 -11.90 9.65 8.47
CA VAL A 68 -12.64 9.40 9.74
C VAL A 68 -14.07 8.93 9.52
N TYR A 69 -14.73 9.38 8.45
CA TYR A 69 -16.14 9.11 8.20
C TYR A 69 -16.37 8.35 6.89
N PRO A 70 -17.26 7.35 6.89
CA PRO A 70 -17.61 6.62 5.68
C PRO A 70 -18.30 7.54 4.66
N LYS A 71 -18.06 7.25 3.37
CA LYS A 71 -18.83 7.89 2.29
C LYS A 71 -20.29 7.45 2.31
N TRP A 72 -21.19 8.31 1.84
CA TRP A 72 -22.58 7.96 1.60
C TRP A 72 -22.70 6.76 0.64
N ARG A 73 -23.69 5.91 0.88
CA ARG A 73 -23.98 4.70 0.11
C ARG A 73 -25.49 4.59 -0.09
N LYS A 74 -25.89 4.17 -1.29
CA LYS A 74 -27.30 3.92 -1.64
C LYS A 74 -27.91 2.81 -0.79
N VAL A 75 -29.19 2.95 -0.45
CA VAL A 75 -30.02 1.92 0.22
C VAL A 75 -29.26 1.26 1.39
N THR A 76 -28.65 2.09 2.23
CA THR A 76 -27.79 1.66 3.34
C THR A 76 -28.42 2.09 4.65
N ALA A 77 -28.46 1.17 5.62
CA ALA A 77 -28.90 1.47 6.97
C ALA A 77 -27.78 2.20 7.73
N TYR A 78 -28.11 3.34 8.31
CA TYR A 78 -27.19 4.14 9.11
C TYR A 78 -27.63 4.15 10.56
N THR A 79 -26.67 4.18 11.47
CA THR A 79 -26.96 4.36 12.90
C THR A 79 -27.40 5.79 13.18
N SER A 80 -28.31 5.96 14.13
CA SER A 80 -28.64 7.29 14.65
C SER A 80 -27.37 7.94 15.20
N ALA A 81 -27.13 9.20 14.85
CA ALA A 81 -25.92 9.94 15.17
C ALA A 81 -24.62 9.48 14.46
N GLY A 82 -24.69 8.51 13.53
CA GLY A 82 -23.56 8.19 12.66
C GLY A 82 -23.24 9.35 11.70
N TYR A 83 -21.97 9.49 11.33
CA TYR A 83 -21.52 10.53 10.41
C TYR A 83 -21.18 9.94 9.04
N VAL A 84 -21.44 10.71 7.98
CA VAL A 84 -21.05 10.40 6.61
C VAL A 84 -20.49 11.62 5.91
N ILE A 85 -19.77 11.37 4.81
CA ILE A 85 -19.37 12.39 3.85
C ILE A 85 -19.98 12.09 2.47
N PRO A 86 -20.21 13.11 1.61
CA PRO A 86 -20.67 12.91 0.24
C PRO A 86 -19.73 12.05 -0.61
N THR A 87 -20.23 11.43 -1.67
CA THR A 87 -19.38 10.68 -2.62
C THR A 87 -18.43 11.61 -3.36
N ASN A 88 -18.97 12.70 -3.90
CA ASN A 88 -18.26 13.89 -4.36
C ASN A 88 -18.12 14.84 -3.17
N PHE A 89 -16.99 14.74 -2.49
CA PHE A 89 -16.75 15.45 -1.25
C PHE A 89 -16.94 16.96 -1.44
N ASN A 90 -17.63 17.59 -0.50
CA ASN A 90 -17.96 19.02 -0.54
C ASN A 90 -17.34 19.81 0.62
N GLY A 91 -16.43 19.21 1.39
CA GLY A 91 -15.81 19.83 2.57
C GLY A 91 -16.53 19.60 3.90
N HIS A 92 -17.77 19.07 3.89
CA HIS A 92 -18.61 18.92 5.07
C HIS A 92 -18.90 17.46 5.41
N TYR A 93 -19.26 17.21 6.68
CA TYR A 93 -19.77 15.91 7.13
C TYR A 93 -21.17 16.06 7.72
N TYR A 94 -21.93 14.97 7.65
CA TYR A 94 -23.37 14.96 7.89
C TYR A 94 -23.74 13.89 8.90
N ARG A 95 -24.54 14.27 9.88
CA ARG A 95 -25.05 13.36 10.91
C ARG A 95 -26.38 12.76 10.48
N SER A 96 -26.49 11.45 10.63
CA SER A 96 -27.69 10.66 10.33
C SER A 96 -28.72 10.72 11.45
N SER A 97 -30.00 10.82 11.08
CA SER A 97 -31.14 10.57 11.99
C SER A 97 -31.38 9.08 12.27
N GLY A 98 -30.77 8.15 11.51
CA GLY A 98 -30.71 6.72 11.84
C GLY A 98 -31.76 5.80 11.20
N ILE A 99 -31.90 5.79 9.87
CA ILE A 99 -32.76 4.83 9.14
C ILE A 99 -32.04 4.37 7.84
N THR A 100 -32.69 4.45 6.67
CA THR A 100 -32.17 3.94 5.40
C THR A 100 -32.10 5.06 4.36
N SER A 101 -30.94 5.20 3.72
CA SER A 101 -30.71 6.14 2.62
C SER A 101 -31.49 5.80 1.36
N GLY A 102 -31.63 6.78 0.47
CA GLY A 102 -32.27 6.64 -0.83
C GLY A 102 -31.43 5.87 -1.84
N THR A 103 -31.98 5.75 -3.05
CA THR A 103 -31.31 5.12 -4.20
C THR A 103 -30.34 6.05 -4.92
N THR A 104 -30.52 7.37 -4.75
CA THR A 104 -29.71 8.44 -5.33
C THR A 104 -29.22 9.33 -4.21
N GLU A 105 -27.97 9.79 -4.31
CA GLU A 105 -27.39 10.66 -3.31
C GLU A 105 -28.12 12.03 -3.28
N PRO A 106 -28.45 12.55 -2.09
CA PRO A 106 -29.09 13.86 -1.96
C PRO A 106 -28.15 15.00 -2.38
N ILE A 107 -28.73 16.14 -2.73
CA ILE A 107 -27.96 17.39 -2.83
C ILE A 107 -27.69 17.87 -1.41
N TRP A 108 -26.42 17.90 -1.03
CA TRP A 108 -26.00 18.18 0.34
C TRP A 108 -26.04 19.67 0.67
N PRO A 109 -26.71 20.09 1.77
CA PRO A 109 -26.69 21.46 2.22
C PRO A 109 -25.32 21.83 2.80
N VAL A 110 -24.83 23.03 2.49
CA VAL A 110 -23.54 23.55 3.01
C VAL A 110 -23.72 24.66 4.05
N ASN A 111 -24.96 25.09 4.29
CA ASN A 111 -25.28 26.01 5.37
C ASN A 111 -25.15 25.31 6.72
N ASN A 112 -24.61 26.02 7.71
CA ASN A 112 -24.39 25.49 9.05
C ASN A 112 -25.68 24.91 9.64
N GLY A 113 -25.66 23.63 10.00
CA GLY A 113 -26.82 22.90 10.54
C GLY A 113 -27.95 22.64 9.55
N GLY A 114 -27.72 22.82 8.25
CA GLY A 114 -28.69 22.54 7.19
C GLY A 114 -29.08 21.06 7.15
N THR A 115 -30.34 20.79 6.79
CA THR A 115 -30.86 19.41 6.73
C THR A 115 -31.32 19.04 5.33
N VAL A 116 -31.16 17.75 4.99
CA VAL A 116 -31.73 17.17 3.77
C VAL A 116 -32.31 15.79 4.07
N THR A 117 -33.53 15.55 3.59
CA THR A 117 -34.17 14.24 3.69
C THR A 117 -33.78 13.40 2.47
N ASP A 118 -33.20 12.25 2.74
CA ASP A 118 -32.75 11.26 1.77
C ASP A 118 -33.53 9.96 2.03
N ASN A 119 -34.69 9.83 1.38
CA ASN A 119 -35.68 8.80 1.68
C ASN A 119 -36.17 8.86 3.15
N THR A 120 -35.74 7.93 4.00
CA THR A 120 -36.17 7.86 5.41
C THR A 120 -35.15 8.43 6.39
N VAL A 121 -33.90 8.65 5.95
CA VAL A 121 -32.89 9.31 6.77
C VAL A 121 -32.92 10.82 6.52
N THR A 122 -32.80 11.60 7.59
CA THR A 122 -32.51 13.03 7.49
C THR A 122 -31.05 13.22 7.87
N TRP A 123 -30.32 13.88 6.99
CA TRP A 123 -28.94 14.26 7.19
C TRP A 123 -28.87 15.69 7.70
N THR A 124 -28.10 15.92 8.75
CA THR A 124 -27.85 17.26 9.30
C THR A 124 -26.38 17.62 9.13
N GLU A 125 -26.09 18.73 8.45
CA GLU A 125 -24.74 19.30 8.36
C GLU A 125 -24.18 19.51 9.77
N SER A 126 -22.97 19.01 10.03
CA SER A 126 -22.41 18.94 11.38
C SER A 126 -21.03 19.58 11.50
N GLY A 127 -20.52 20.18 10.43
CA GLY A 127 -19.24 20.88 10.39
C GLY A 127 -18.41 20.58 9.14
N ARG A 128 -17.26 21.27 9.06
CA ARG A 128 -16.24 21.03 8.03
C ARG A 128 -15.33 19.88 8.45
N LEU A 129 -14.98 18.98 7.53
CA LEU A 129 -14.07 17.88 7.85
C LEU A 129 -12.64 18.36 8.18
N ARG A 130 -12.22 19.51 7.60
CA ARG A 130 -10.90 20.14 7.84
C ARG A 130 -10.57 20.32 9.32
N THR A 131 -11.57 20.49 10.18
CA THR A 131 -11.35 20.73 11.62
C THR A 131 -11.20 19.45 12.43
N LEU A 132 -11.60 18.29 11.89
CA LEU A 132 -11.61 17.03 12.63
C LEU A 132 -10.30 16.25 12.51
N LEU A 133 -9.62 16.36 11.37
CA LEU A 133 -8.24 15.94 11.19
C LEU A 133 -7.53 16.95 10.31
N PRO A 134 -6.95 18.01 10.89
CA PRO A 134 -6.10 18.89 10.11
C PRO A 134 -4.93 18.05 9.59
N LEU A 135 -4.54 18.26 8.34
CA LEU A 135 -3.42 17.54 7.72
C LEU A 135 -2.13 17.65 8.52
N SER A 136 -2.00 18.68 9.38
CA SER A 136 -0.90 18.83 10.34
C SER A 136 -0.88 17.74 11.43
N THR A 137 -2.04 17.29 11.92
CA THR A 137 -2.14 16.16 12.86
C THR A 137 -1.73 14.87 12.17
N LEU A 138 -2.19 14.64 10.94
CA LEU A 138 -1.80 13.48 10.15
C LEU A 138 -0.29 13.48 9.90
N GLN A 139 0.27 14.61 9.44
CA GLN A 139 1.71 14.81 9.26
C GLN A 139 2.49 14.45 10.52
N THR A 140 2.07 14.95 11.68
CA THR A 140 2.72 14.67 12.97
C THR A 140 2.68 13.17 13.32
N ARG A 141 1.55 12.49 13.06
CA ARG A 141 1.39 11.05 13.35
C ARG A 141 2.18 10.15 12.42
N ILE A 142 2.37 10.57 11.16
CA ILE A 142 3.22 9.85 10.19
C ILE A 142 4.69 9.95 10.62
N GLY A 143 5.11 11.08 11.20
CA GLY A 143 6.46 11.28 11.70
C GLY A 143 7.30 12.24 10.85
N ALA A 144 8.49 12.56 11.35
CA ALA A 144 9.40 13.49 10.67
C ALA A 144 9.94 12.89 9.37
N GLU A 145 10.31 13.73 8.41
CA GLU A 145 11.05 13.26 7.24
C GLU A 145 12.43 12.71 7.61
N ASP A 146 12.90 11.78 6.80
CA ASP A 146 14.17 11.06 6.98
C ASP A 146 14.24 10.35 8.34
N SER A 147 13.11 9.80 8.78
CA SER A 147 13.03 9.05 10.03
C SER A 147 12.39 7.68 9.83
N ASP A 148 12.89 6.70 10.59
CA ASP A 148 12.30 5.38 10.68
C ASP A 148 11.17 5.39 11.71
N GLN A 149 10.06 4.76 11.34
CA GLN A 149 8.83 4.71 12.11
C GLN A 149 8.53 3.26 12.48
N ASP A 150 8.10 3.05 13.73
CA ASP A 150 7.51 1.82 14.24
C ASP A 150 6.34 2.23 15.15
N ASN A 151 5.19 2.51 14.52
CA ASN A 151 4.03 3.07 15.18
C ASN A 151 2.75 2.32 14.81
N ALA A 152 1.58 2.85 15.20
CA ALA A 152 0.29 2.21 14.96
C ALA A 152 -0.01 1.92 13.47
N TYR A 153 0.67 2.58 12.54
CA TYR A 153 0.52 2.31 11.11
C TYR A 153 1.39 1.14 10.63
N GLY A 154 2.47 0.82 11.34
CA GLY A 154 3.43 -0.22 11.01
C GLY A 154 4.86 0.31 10.95
N LYS A 155 5.74 -0.44 10.28
CA LYS A 155 7.17 -0.13 10.10
C LYS A 155 7.44 0.44 8.71
N TYR A 156 8.08 1.60 8.65
CA TYR A 156 8.40 2.29 7.40
C TYR A 156 9.43 3.39 7.62
N HIS A 157 10.01 3.88 6.54
CA HIS A 157 10.86 5.06 6.53
C HIS A 157 10.15 6.22 5.82
N VAL A 158 10.13 7.40 6.42
CA VAL A 158 9.49 8.59 5.84
C VAL A 158 10.47 9.29 4.90
N VAL A 159 10.23 9.24 3.60
CA VAL A 159 11.06 9.94 2.60
C VAL A 159 10.60 11.38 2.42
N ARG A 160 9.28 11.59 2.36
CA ARG A 160 8.66 12.92 2.30
C ARG A 160 7.40 12.95 3.15
N ASN A 161 7.16 14.08 3.80
CA ASN A 161 5.96 14.38 4.58
C ASN A 161 5.81 15.90 4.70
N ARG A 162 5.49 16.55 3.57
CA ARG A 162 5.49 18.02 3.41
C ARG A 162 4.21 18.53 2.81
N PHE A 163 3.83 19.75 3.19
CA PHE A 163 2.81 20.50 2.47
C PHE A 163 3.35 20.95 1.11
N THR A 164 2.56 20.72 0.06
CA THR A 164 2.87 21.06 -1.34
C THR A 164 1.77 21.95 -1.92
N GLN A 165 2.10 22.63 -3.01
CA GLN A 165 1.14 23.31 -3.87
C GLN A 165 1.45 22.99 -5.34
N PHE A 166 0.42 23.04 -6.19
CA PHE A 166 0.58 22.94 -7.64
C PHE A 166 0.49 24.32 -8.28
N VAL A 167 1.59 24.81 -8.84
CA VAL A 167 1.66 26.11 -9.53
C VAL A 167 2.03 25.88 -10.99
N GLY A 168 1.16 26.30 -11.92
CA GLY A 168 1.44 26.17 -13.36
C GLY A 168 1.77 24.74 -13.79
N SER A 169 1.02 23.76 -13.30
CA SER A 169 1.23 22.31 -13.53
C SER A 169 2.50 21.71 -12.91
N ILE A 170 3.23 22.47 -12.10
CA ILE A 170 4.42 22.00 -11.39
C ILE A 170 4.06 21.74 -9.92
N ASP A 171 4.45 20.57 -9.42
CA ASP A 171 4.45 20.24 -8.00
C ASP A 171 5.61 20.95 -7.31
N GLN A 172 5.29 21.79 -6.31
CA GLN A 172 6.30 22.38 -5.44
C GLN A 172 6.24 21.69 -4.08
N ASP A 173 7.33 21.04 -3.67
CA ASP A 173 7.51 20.41 -2.34
C ASP A 173 7.60 21.46 -1.19
N ILE A 174 6.91 22.58 -1.33
CA ILE A 174 6.70 23.64 -0.36
C ILE A 174 5.36 24.33 -0.64
N ASP A 175 4.54 24.52 0.40
CA ASP A 175 3.37 25.37 0.32
C ASP A 175 3.74 26.82 0.69
N THR A 176 3.91 27.69 -0.33
CA THR A 176 4.18 29.12 -0.08
C THR A 176 2.93 29.92 0.27
N SER A 177 1.73 29.34 0.11
CA SER A 177 0.47 30.00 0.46
C SER A 177 0.17 29.91 1.96
N GLY A 178 0.77 28.94 2.66
CA GLY A 178 0.51 28.64 4.06
C GLY A 178 -0.88 28.04 4.33
N ALA A 179 -1.61 27.66 3.27
CA ALA A 179 -2.96 27.11 3.36
C ALA A 179 -2.96 25.66 3.88
N ASN A 180 -1.84 24.96 3.78
CA ASN A 180 -1.64 23.56 4.20
C ASN A 180 -2.74 22.64 3.65
N THR A 181 -3.10 22.84 2.38
CA THR A 181 -4.23 22.15 1.74
C THR A 181 -3.86 20.78 1.20
N ILE A 182 -2.60 20.57 0.81
CA ILE A 182 -2.13 19.32 0.23
C ILE A 182 -0.92 18.83 1.00
N LEU A 183 -1.00 17.64 1.60
CA LEU A 183 0.11 16.96 2.24
C LEU A 183 0.60 15.84 1.31
N LYS A 184 1.86 15.93 0.89
CA LYS A 184 2.55 14.92 0.10
C LYS A 184 3.35 14.01 1.01
N VAL A 185 3.01 12.73 0.96
CA VAL A 185 3.63 11.69 1.77
C VAL A 185 4.28 10.68 0.85
N THR A 186 5.58 10.48 1.01
CA THR A 186 6.35 9.41 0.36
C THR A 186 6.99 8.55 1.44
N LEU A 187 6.67 7.26 1.43
CA LEU A 187 7.21 6.28 2.37
C LEU A 187 8.11 5.28 1.65
N ARG A 188 9.05 4.67 2.36
CA ARG A 188 9.95 3.63 1.86
C ARG A 188 9.96 2.41 2.77
N ASN A 189 10.05 1.22 2.18
CA ASN A 189 10.24 -0.02 2.93
C ASN A 189 11.72 -0.45 3.02
N GLU A 190 11.99 -1.53 3.76
CA GLU A 190 13.34 -2.09 3.92
C GLU A 190 13.97 -2.59 2.61
N SER A 191 13.15 -2.91 1.61
CA SER A 191 13.60 -3.30 0.26
C SER A 191 13.96 -2.11 -0.64
N GLY A 192 13.76 -0.88 -0.17
CA GLY A 192 14.02 0.36 -0.90
C GLY A 192 12.89 0.81 -1.82
N GLU A 193 11.74 0.13 -1.83
CA GLU A 193 10.57 0.52 -2.62
C GLU A 193 9.88 1.72 -1.99
N THR A 194 9.34 2.62 -2.82
CA THR A 194 8.66 3.82 -2.34
C THR A 194 7.20 3.87 -2.78
N LEU A 195 6.35 4.45 -1.93
CA LEU A 195 4.94 4.69 -2.21
C LEU A 195 4.61 6.14 -1.88
N THR A 196 3.93 6.83 -2.80
CA THR A 196 3.55 8.24 -2.64
C THR A 196 2.04 8.41 -2.75
N VAL A 197 1.46 9.17 -1.83
CA VAL A 197 0.04 9.60 -1.88
C VAL A 197 -0.03 11.08 -1.52
N LEU A 198 -1.04 11.74 -2.10
CA LEU A 198 -1.42 13.10 -1.77
C LEU A 198 -2.68 13.07 -0.91
N PHE A 199 -2.63 13.68 0.26
CA PHE A 199 -3.79 13.93 1.11
C PHE A 199 -4.23 15.39 0.91
N VAL A 200 -5.47 15.58 0.48
CA VAL A 200 -6.00 16.90 0.11
C VAL A 200 -7.13 17.28 1.05
N SER A 201 -7.02 18.44 1.67
CA SER A 201 -8.09 19.06 2.43
C SER A 201 -8.74 20.14 1.56
N ASP A 202 -10.07 20.10 1.44
CA ASP A 202 -10.94 20.99 0.63
C ASP A 202 -11.58 22.16 1.40
#